data_AF-A0A059AWJ4-F1
#
_entry.id   AF-A0A059AWJ4-F1
#
_cell.length_a   1.000
_cell.length_b   1.000
_cell.length_c   1.000
_cell.angle_alpha   90.00
_cell.angle_beta   90.00
_cell.angle_gamma   90.00
#
_symmetry.space_group_name_H-M   'P 1'
#
loop_
_entity.id
_entity.type
_entity.pdbx_description
1 polymer ?
#
loop_
_entity_poly.entity_id
_entity_poly.type
_entity_poly.pdbx_seq_one_letter_code
_entity_poly.pdbx_strand_id
1 'polypeptide(L)'
;MKKLTNLYANKSRFRVMFLKYQLFTIKHKSRSVSEYLQELKGIANELSIIDTPFQDDDIVIRALLGISPECKELAIAIRARKNPISFEELHDKLVAYETYLKHEEKAT
;
A
#
# COMPACT_ATOMS: atom_id res chain seq x y z
N MET A 1 -12.40 -33.79 -18.16
CA MET A 1 -11.41 -32.73 -17.80
C MET A 1 -12.00 -31.37 -17.40
N LYS A 2 -13.27 -31.03 -17.70
CA LYS A 2 -13.84 -29.68 -17.44
C LYS A 2 -14.03 -29.28 -15.96
N LYS A 3 -14.06 -30.24 -15.03
CA LYS A 3 -14.33 -29.97 -13.59
C LYS A 3 -13.11 -29.41 -12.85
N LEU A 4 -11.92 -29.93 -13.17
CA LEU A 4 -10.67 -29.57 -12.50
C LEU A 4 -10.16 -28.19 -12.96
N THR A 5 -10.26 -27.90 -14.27
CA THR A 5 -9.92 -26.59 -14.82
C THR A 5 -10.82 -25.49 -14.26
N ASN A 6 -12.12 -25.77 -14.07
CA ASN A 6 -13.07 -24.81 -13.51
C ASN A 6 -12.83 -24.57 -12.01
N LEU A 7 -12.53 -25.61 -11.22
CA LEU A 7 -12.16 -25.47 -9.80
C LEU A 7 -10.85 -24.68 -9.62
N TYR A 8 -9.83 -24.98 -10.41
CA TYR A 8 -8.55 -24.28 -10.36
C TYR A 8 -8.68 -22.82 -10.81
N ALA A 9 -9.41 -22.57 -11.90
CA ALA A 9 -9.71 -21.22 -12.38
C ALA A 9 -10.54 -20.41 -11.37
N ASN A 10 -11.49 -21.02 -10.67
CA ASN A 10 -12.29 -20.36 -9.63
C ASN A 10 -11.44 -20.04 -8.39
N LYS A 11 -10.56 -20.95 -7.97
CA LYS A 11 -9.63 -20.72 -6.86
C LYS A 11 -8.65 -19.58 -7.19
N SER A 12 -8.16 -19.53 -8.42
CA SER A 12 -7.30 -18.45 -8.93
C SER A 12 -8.04 -17.10 -8.96
N ARG A 13 -9.25 -17.04 -9.54
CA ARG A 13 -10.07 -15.80 -9.56
C ARG A 13 -10.42 -15.30 -8.16
N PHE A 14 -10.78 -16.20 -7.25
CA PHE A 14 -11.03 -15.84 -5.85
C PHE A 14 -9.77 -15.28 -5.20
N ARG A 15 -8.60 -15.89 -5.42
CA ARG A 15 -7.33 -15.39 -4.88
C ARG A 15 -7.00 -13.99 -5.38
N VAL A 16 -7.13 -13.73 -6.68
CA VAL A 16 -6.95 -12.38 -7.25
C VAL A 16 -7.90 -11.37 -6.60
N MET A 17 -9.19 -11.72 -6.50
CA MET A 17 -10.20 -10.85 -5.90
C MET A 17 -9.87 -10.54 -4.44
N PHE A 18 -9.48 -11.55 -3.67
CA PHE A 18 -9.13 -11.42 -2.26
C PHE A 18 -7.88 -10.54 -2.05
N LEU A 19 -6.85 -10.71 -2.88
CA LEU A 19 -5.65 -9.87 -2.82
C LEU A 19 -5.95 -8.41 -3.17
N LYS A 20 -6.74 -8.16 -4.22
CA LYS A 20 -7.22 -6.81 -4.54
C LYS A 20 -8.01 -6.21 -3.38
N TYR A 21 -8.90 -6.99 -2.77
CA TYR A 21 -9.66 -6.53 -1.60
C TYR A 21 -8.74 -6.15 -0.44
N GLN A 22 -7.74 -6.97 -0.11
CA GLN A 22 -6.76 -6.64 0.93
C GLN A 22 -6.00 -5.36 0.59
N LEU A 23 -5.50 -5.23 -0.65
CA LEU A 23 -4.82 -4.03 -1.14
C LEU A 23 -5.68 -2.77 -0.96
N PHE A 24 -7.01 -2.86 -1.19
CA PHE A 24 -7.92 -1.73 -1.05
C PHE A 24 -8.45 -1.50 0.38
N THR A 25 -8.29 -2.45 1.29
CA THR A 25 -8.77 -2.31 2.67
C THR A 25 -7.66 -2.08 3.69
N ILE A 26 -6.41 -2.30 3.29
CA ILE A 26 -5.22 -2.05 4.11
C ILE A 26 -5.14 -0.57 4.55
N LYS A 27 -4.92 -0.35 5.84
CA LYS A 27 -4.78 0.98 6.47
C LYS A 27 -3.61 1.03 7.45
N HIS A 28 -2.94 2.18 7.48
CA HIS A 28 -2.09 2.64 8.58
C HIS A 28 -3.04 3.04 9.72
N LYS A 29 -3.00 2.34 10.86
CA LYS A 29 -3.88 2.64 12.00
C LYS A 29 -3.13 2.46 13.31
N SER A 30 -2.74 1.22 13.60
CA SER A 30 -2.14 0.81 14.87
C SER A 30 -0.76 0.16 14.68
N ARG A 31 -0.17 0.33 13.50
CA ARG A 31 1.12 -0.22 13.09
C ARG A 31 2.01 0.91 12.61
N SER A 32 3.32 0.68 12.58
CA SER A 32 4.25 1.64 12.01
C SER A 32 4.01 1.88 10.52
N VAL A 33 4.49 3.00 9.99
CA VAL A 33 4.47 3.30 8.55
C VAL A 33 5.21 2.22 7.78
N SER A 34 6.37 1.78 8.28
CA SER A 34 7.18 0.75 7.63
C SER A 34 6.42 -0.57 7.48
N GLU A 35 5.79 -1.06 8.55
CA GLU A 35 5.01 -2.31 8.51
C GLU A 35 3.82 -2.19 7.55
N TYR A 36 3.15 -1.03 7.53
CA TYR A 36 2.05 -0.76 6.61
C TYR A 36 2.50 -0.82 5.15
N LEU A 37 3.58 -0.13 4.79
CA LEU A 37 4.08 -0.07 3.43
C LEU A 37 4.66 -1.41 2.96
N GLN A 38 5.33 -2.15 3.85
CA GLN A 38 5.83 -3.49 3.56
C GLN A 38 4.69 -4.47 3.22
N GLU A 39 3.61 -4.48 4.00
CA GLU A 39 2.46 -5.33 3.72
C GLU A 39 1.77 -4.92 2.41
N LEU A 40 1.63 -3.62 2.15
CA LEU A 40 1.07 -3.12 0.89
C LEU A 40 1.89 -3.59 -0.32
N LYS A 41 3.22 -3.44 -0.28
CA LYS A 41 4.12 -3.89 -1.36
C LYS A 41 4.11 -5.42 -1.46
N GLY A 42 4.00 -6.14 -0.35
CA GLY A 42 3.84 -7.59 -0.33
C GLY A 42 2.61 -8.06 -1.11
N ILE A 43 1.44 -7.45 -0.87
CA ILE A 43 0.21 -7.77 -1.60
C ILE A 43 0.35 -7.43 -3.09
N ALA A 44 0.95 -6.29 -3.43
CA ALA A 44 1.19 -5.90 -4.82
C ALA A 44 2.14 -6.88 -5.54
N ASN A 45 3.19 -7.34 -4.86
CA ASN A 45 4.12 -8.34 -5.41
C ASN A 45 3.41 -9.69 -5.63
N GLU A 46 2.58 -10.14 -4.69
CA GLU A 46 1.77 -11.36 -4.87
C GLU A 46 0.83 -11.26 -6.08
N LEU A 47 0.22 -10.08 -6.29
CA LEU A 47 -0.60 -9.80 -7.46
C LEU A 47 0.21 -9.83 -8.76
N SER A 48 1.45 -9.34 -8.73
CA SER A 48 2.38 -9.42 -9.86
C SER A 48 2.78 -10.86 -10.19
N ILE A 49 2.98 -11.71 -9.18
CA ILE A 49 3.34 -13.13 -9.38
C ILE A 49 2.23 -13.92 -10.09
N ILE A 50 0.97 -13.51 -9.92
CA ILE A 50 -0.20 -14.14 -10.58
C ILE A 50 -0.65 -13.38 -11.83
N ASP A 51 0.28 -12.70 -12.51
CA ASP A 51 0.07 -11.95 -13.76
C ASP A 51 -0.99 -10.85 -13.69
N THR A 52 -1.17 -10.27 -12.50
CA THR A 52 -2.07 -9.12 -12.27
C THR A 52 -1.31 -7.95 -11.62
N PRO A 53 -0.22 -7.44 -12.24
CA PRO A 53 0.60 -6.40 -11.64
C PRO A 53 -0.16 -5.08 -11.48
N PHE A 54 0.14 -4.36 -10.40
CA PHE A 54 -0.26 -2.96 -10.23
C PHE A 54 0.87 -2.05 -10.72
N GLN A 55 0.52 -0.90 -11.27
CA GLN A 55 1.51 0.13 -11.59
C GLN A 55 2.03 0.75 -10.30
N ASP A 56 3.29 1.18 -10.27
CA ASP A 56 3.85 1.81 -9.07
C ASP A 56 3.06 3.06 -8.64
N ASP A 57 2.56 3.84 -9.60
CA ASP A 57 1.68 4.98 -9.33
C ASP A 57 0.38 4.57 -8.60
N ASP A 58 -0.22 3.44 -8.98
CA ASP A 58 -1.42 2.92 -8.31
C ASP A 58 -1.11 2.49 -6.88
N ILE A 59 0.07 1.89 -6.66
CA ILE A 59 0.54 1.47 -5.33
C ILE A 59 0.79 2.71 -4.46
N VAL A 60 1.40 3.76 -5.02
CA VAL A 60 1.63 5.05 -4.35
C VAL A 60 0.30 5.70 -3.96
N ILE A 61 -0.66 5.79 -4.89
CA ILE A 61 -1.99 6.33 -4.61
C ILE A 61 -2.65 5.52 -3.49
N ARG A 62 -2.55 4.20 -3.54
CA ARG A 62 -3.12 3.30 -2.53
C ARG A 62 -2.48 3.46 -1.16
N ALA A 63 -1.16 3.65 -1.10
CA ALA A 63 -0.44 3.96 0.12
C ALA A 63 -0.95 5.27 0.76
N LEU A 64 -1.09 6.32 -0.05
CA LEU A 64 -1.56 7.62 0.41
C LEU A 64 -3.04 7.62 0.83
N LEU A 65 -3.86 6.72 0.29
CA LEU A 65 -5.27 6.56 0.69
C LEU A 65 -5.45 5.79 1.99
N GLY A 66 -4.53 4.86 2.29
CA GLY A 66 -4.55 4.08 3.52
C GLY A 66 -3.80 4.73 4.67
N ILE A 67 -3.09 5.83 4.45
CA ILE A 67 -2.37 6.56 5.49
C ILE A 67 -3.34 7.12 6.54
N SER A 68 -2.88 7.16 7.79
CA SER A 68 -3.68 7.66 8.90
C SER A 68 -3.74 9.20 8.90
N PRO A 69 -4.73 9.81 9.58
CA PRO A 69 -4.91 11.26 9.58
C PRO A 69 -3.69 12.06 10.07
N GLU A 70 -2.86 11.48 10.93
CA GLU A 70 -1.68 12.11 11.52
C GLU A 70 -0.61 12.39 10.45
N CYS A 71 -0.56 11.57 9.39
CA CYS A 71 0.34 11.74 8.24
C CYS A 71 -0.31 12.49 7.06
N LYS A 72 -1.48 13.11 7.26
CA LYS A 72 -2.27 13.72 6.18
C LYS A 72 -1.57 14.89 5.50
N GLU A 73 -0.81 15.70 6.25
CA GLU A 73 -0.10 16.86 5.69
C GLU A 73 0.95 16.43 4.67
N LEU A 74 1.76 15.42 5.01
CA LEU A 74 2.72 14.86 4.08
C LEU A 74 2.03 14.22 2.86
N ALA A 75 0.90 13.55 3.07
CA ALA A 75 0.13 12.99 1.96
C ALA A 75 -0.40 14.06 0.99
N ILE A 76 -0.80 15.23 1.50
CA ILE A 76 -1.20 16.38 0.66
C ILE A 76 0.01 16.92 -0.10
N ALA A 77 1.14 17.12 0.58
CA ALA A 77 2.36 17.61 -0.04
C ALA A 77 2.85 16.70 -1.19
N ILE A 78 2.77 15.38 -0.99
CA ILE A 78 3.13 14.39 -2.02
C ILE A 78 2.17 14.46 -3.20
N ARG A 79 0.85 14.59 -2.97
CA ARG A 79 -0.15 14.74 -4.05
C ARG A 79 0.00 16.02 -4.85
N ALA A 80 0.51 17.09 -4.24
CA ALA A 80 0.74 18.38 -4.90
C ALA A 80 2.01 18.42 -5.76
N ARG A 81 2.88 17.40 -5.69
CA ARG A 81 4.09 17.33 -6.50
C ARG A 81 3.75 17.27 -7.99
N LYS A 82 4.54 17.99 -8.79
CA LYS A 82 4.45 17.97 -10.26
C LYS A 82 5.01 16.68 -10.87
N ASN A 83 6.04 16.12 -10.24
CA ASN A 83 6.71 14.90 -10.72
C ASN A 83 6.22 13.70 -9.89
N PRO A 84 6.02 12.53 -10.52
CA PRO A 84 5.69 11.31 -9.81
C PRO A 84 6.76 10.99 -8.76
N ILE A 85 6.33 10.36 -7.68
CA ILE A 85 7.19 9.89 -6.59
C ILE A 85 7.31 8.37 -6.73
N SER A 86 8.51 7.82 -6.59
CA SER A 86 8.66 6.37 -6.55
C SER A 86 8.14 5.81 -5.22
N PHE A 87 7.85 4.51 -5.18
CA PHE A 87 7.41 3.87 -3.94
C PHE A 87 8.48 3.92 -2.85
N GLU A 88 9.75 3.80 -3.23
CA GLU A 88 10.92 3.88 -2.35
C GLU A 88 11.06 5.28 -1.77
N GLU A 89 10.97 6.32 -2.61
CA GLU A 89 11.03 7.70 -2.14
C GLU A 89 9.84 8.04 -1.22
N LEU A 90 8.66 7.52 -1.53
CA LEU A 90 7.47 7.63 -0.68
C LEU A 90 7.71 7.01 0.69
N HIS A 91 8.28 5.80 0.72
CA HIS A 91 8.58 5.06 1.94
C HIS A 91 9.49 5.87 2.86
N ASP A 92 10.62 6.35 2.34
CA ASP A 92 11.60 7.09 3.13
C ASP A 92 11.00 8.37 3.72
N LYS A 93 10.19 9.09 2.94
CA LYS A 93 9.52 10.31 3.40
C LYS A 93 8.50 10.04 4.51
N LEU A 94 7.67 9.00 4.36
CA LEU A 94 6.65 8.69 5.36
C LEU A 94 7.28 8.20 6.67
N VAL A 95 8.34 7.39 6.61
CA VAL A 95 9.05 6.91 7.80
C VAL A 95 9.75 8.05 8.55
N ALA A 96 10.39 8.98 7.81
CA ALA A 96 11.00 10.17 8.40
C ALA A 96 9.95 11.05 9.11
N TYR A 97 8.78 11.23 8.49
CA TYR A 97 7.69 12.02 9.07
C TYR A 97 7.06 11.36 10.29
N GLU A 98 6.86 10.03 10.28
CA GLU A 98 6.40 9.30 11.48
C GLU A 98 7.36 9.49 12.66
N THR A 99 8.67 9.49 12.38
CA THR A 99 9.70 9.71 13.40
C THR A 99 9.65 11.14 13.92
N TYR A 100 9.50 12.14 13.04
CA TYR A 100 9.31 13.53 13.41
C TYR A 100 8.10 13.72 14.35
N LEU A 101 6.94 13.18 13.98
CA LEU A 101 5.72 13.25 14.81
C LEU A 101 5.93 12.66 16.21
N LYS A 102 6.59 11.49 16.31
CA LYS A 102 6.92 10.85 17.60
C LYS A 102 7.84 11.70 18.48
N HIS A 103 8.65 12.58 17.90
CA HIS A 103 9.49 13.51 18.66
C HIS A 103 8.72 14.76 19.10
N GLU A 104 7.87 15.31 18.25
CA GLU A 104 6.99 16.45 18.60
C GLU A 104 6.02 16.09 19.73
N GLU A 105 5.39 14.92 19.67
CA GLU A 105 4.48 14.44 20.73
C GLU A 105 5.17 14.29 22.10
N LYS A 106 6.48 14.02 22.14
CA LYS A 106 7.25 13.90 23.39
C LYS A 106 7.71 15.25 23.94
N ALA A 107 7.71 16.29 23.10
CA ALA A 107 8.11 17.63 23.49
C ALA A 107 6.95 18.48 24.02
N THR A 108 5.71 17.97 23.92
CA THR A 108 4.47 18.61 24.38
C THR A 108 3.91 17.91 25.61
#